data_AF-A0A7J4TK34-F1
#
_entry.id   AF-A0A7J4TK34-F1
#
_cell.length_a   1.000
_cell.length_b   1.000
_cell.length_c   1.000
_cell.angle_alpha   90.00
_cell.angle_beta   90.00
_cell.angle_gamma   90.00
#
_symmetry.space_group_name_H-M   'P 1'
#
loop_
_entity.id
_entity.type
_entity.pdbx_description
1 polymer ?
#
loop_
_entity_poly.entity_id
_entity_poly.type
_entity_poly.pdbx_seq_one_letter_code
_entity_poly.pdbx_strand_id
1 'polypeptide(L)'
;MVNCISSRTDLAPDFAYINQVRFVSSPTELATIMAFINEFLDIFRDKDVKKIRIVFDSVSTLLMYSNLKTLYKFLHVLTNTVKSRNAVLLLTMEEGVHDKIEISSLQRLSQGLITMAEGEIQFNGFSRKKFQYETQDNRIILNGD
;
A
#
# COMPACT_ATOMS: atom_id res chain seq x y z
N MET A 1 10.15 7.14 -0.19
CA MET A 1 9.38 6.51 0.91
C MET A 1 8.68 7.60 1.69
N VAL A 2 7.43 7.39 2.09
CA VAL A 2 6.76 8.24 3.09
C VAL A 2 6.71 7.45 4.38
N ASN A 3 7.35 7.96 5.43
CA ASN A 3 7.37 7.35 6.75
C ASN A 3 6.35 8.05 7.65
N CYS A 4 5.40 7.26 8.16
CA CYS A 4 4.29 7.75 8.96
C CYS A 4 4.38 7.38 10.44
N ILE A 5 5.39 6.62 10.86
CA ILE A 5 5.48 6.04 12.20
C ILE A 5 6.67 6.60 12.96
N SER A 6 7.86 6.56 12.38
CA SER A 6 9.07 7.09 13.02
C SER A 6 9.44 8.47 12.52
N SER A 7 10.11 9.22 13.38
CA SER A 7 10.61 10.55 13.09
C SER A 7 11.99 10.50 12.41
N ARG A 8 12.41 11.63 11.85
CA ARG A 8 13.75 11.76 11.26
C ARG A 8 14.86 11.51 12.29
N THR A 9 14.62 11.87 13.55
CA THR A 9 15.58 11.72 14.66
C THR A 9 15.81 10.25 15.03
N ASP A 10 14.83 9.38 14.76
CA ASP A 10 14.90 7.95 15.06
C ASP A 10 15.78 7.18 14.05
N LEU A 11 16.14 7.80 12.93
CA LEU A 11 17.04 7.22 11.93
C LEU A 11 18.47 7.68 12.16
N ALA A 12 19.42 6.75 12.03
CA ALA A 12 20.84 7.06 12.11
C ALA A 12 21.20 8.16 11.07
N PRO A 13 22.02 9.17 11.45
CA PRO A 13 22.42 10.25 10.55
C PRO A 13 23.00 9.77 9.21
N ASP A 14 23.62 8.59 9.21
CA ASP A 14 24.31 7.99 8.06
C ASP A 14 23.40 7.12 7.18
N PHE A 15 22.07 7.20 7.34
CA PHE A 15 21.16 6.43 6.51
C PHE A 15 21.23 6.93 5.05
N ALA A 16 21.85 6.13 4.17
CA ALA A 16 22.26 6.50 2.80
C ALA A 16 21.13 7.06 1.90
N TYR A 17 19.88 6.85 2.27
CA TYR A 17 18.70 7.26 1.49
C TYR A 17 17.78 8.22 2.24
N ILE A 18 18.23 8.88 3.31
CA ILE A 18 17.37 9.77 4.12
C ILE A 18 16.71 10.89 3.30
N ASN A 19 17.39 11.40 2.27
CA ASN A 19 16.83 12.41 1.35
C ASN A 19 15.68 11.89 0.47
N GLN A 20 15.53 10.57 0.36
CA GLN A 20 14.45 9.88 -0.36
C GLN A 20 13.30 9.49 0.58
N VAL A 21 13.39 9.86 1.86
CA VAL A 21 12.35 9.68 2.86
C VAL A 21 11.66 11.02 3.12
N ARG A 22 10.34 11.00 3.14
CA ARG A 22 9.51 12.09 3.65
C ARG A 22 8.88 11.63 4.95
N PHE A 23 8.86 12.48 5.95
CA PHE A 23 8.31 12.17 7.27
C PHE A 23 7.02 12.94 7.46
N VAL A 24 5.98 12.25 7.93
CA VAL A 24 4.78 12.90 8.45
C VAL A 24 4.73 12.70 9.96
N SER A 25 4.16 13.66 10.68
CA SER A 25 4.14 13.63 12.15
C SER A 25 3.18 12.57 12.70
N SER A 26 2.21 12.13 11.89
CA SER A 26 1.22 11.12 12.26
C SER A 26 0.67 10.41 11.01
N PRO A 27 0.26 9.13 11.11
CA PRO A 27 -0.48 8.43 10.07
C PRO A 27 -1.80 9.12 9.67
N THR A 28 -2.34 9.98 10.53
CA THR A 28 -3.60 10.70 10.28
C THR A 28 -3.44 11.96 9.43
N GLU A 29 -2.21 12.38 9.11
CA GLU A 29 -1.92 13.49 8.20
C GLU A 29 -2.10 13.11 6.72
N LEU A 30 -3.30 12.62 6.37
CA LEU A 30 -3.61 12.06 5.05
C LEU A 30 -3.37 13.05 3.91
N ALA A 31 -3.60 14.34 4.15
CA ALA A 31 -3.31 15.40 3.18
C ALA A 31 -1.80 15.53 2.91
N THR A 32 -0.98 15.54 3.95
CA THR A 32 0.49 15.58 3.85
C THR A 32 1.02 14.33 3.15
N ILE A 33 0.50 13.14 3.50
CA ILE A 33 0.83 11.89 2.83
C ILE A 33 0.53 11.97 1.33
N MET A 34 -0.66 12.47 0.95
CA MET A 34 -1.04 12.64 -0.45
C MET A 34 -0.13 13.62 -1.19
N ALA A 35 0.27 14.72 -0.53
CA ALA A 35 1.19 15.69 -1.11
C ALA A 35 2.55 15.05 -1.44
N PHE A 36 3.12 14.27 -0.52
CA PHE A 36 4.38 13.57 -0.76
C PHE A 36 4.27 12.48 -1.83
N ILE A 37 3.15 11.76 -1.91
CA ILE A 37 2.92 10.79 -2.99
C ILE A 37 2.92 11.51 -4.35
N ASN A 38 2.22 12.65 -4.47
CA ASN A 38 2.22 13.45 -5.70
C ASN A 38 3.62 13.99 -6.03
N GLU A 39 4.35 14.48 -5.03
CA GLU A 39 5.74 14.93 -5.20
C GLU A 39 6.61 13.82 -5.82
N PHE A 40 6.57 12.60 -5.25
CA PHE A 40 7.33 11.47 -5.81
C PHE A 40 6.87 11.10 -7.22
N LEU A 41 5.55 11.10 -7.50
CA LEU A 41 5.01 10.83 -8.83
C LEU A 41 5.47 11.88 -9.86
N ASP A 42 5.57 13.15 -9.47
CA ASP A 42 6.10 14.21 -10.34
C ASP A 42 7.60 14.05 -10.58
N ILE A 43 8.39 13.78 -9.53
CA ILE A 43 9.83 13.49 -9.66
C ILE A 43 10.07 12.31 -10.61
N PHE A 44 9.27 11.24 -10.50
CA PHE A 44 9.39 10.07 -11.36
C PHE A 44 8.98 10.35 -12.80
N ARG A 45 7.93 11.15 -13.00
CA ARG A 45 7.55 11.63 -14.34
C ARG A 45 8.68 12.43 -14.98
N ASP A 46 9.28 13.37 -14.24
CA ASP A 46 10.32 14.25 -14.77
C ASP A 46 11.61 13.51 -15.09
N LYS A 47 11.83 12.35 -14.47
CA LYS A 47 12.92 11.40 -14.76
C LYS A 47 12.56 10.32 -15.78
N ASP A 48 11.39 10.42 -16.42
CA ASP A 48 10.83 9.45 -17.37
C ASP A 48 10.76 7.99 -16.85
N VAL A 49 10.58 7.82 -15.54
CA VAL A 49 10.48 6.49 -14.92
C VAL A 49 9.17 5.83 -15.38
N LYS A 50 9.29 4.66 -16.02
CA LYS A 50 8.14 3.85 -16.45
C LYS A 50 7.77 2.82 -15.38
N LYS A 51 6.52 2.33 -15.43
CA LYS A 51 6.02 1.22 -14.60
C LYS A 51 6.15 1.49 -13.09
N ILE A 52 5.75 2.68 -12.65
CA ILE A 52 5.79 3.08 -11.24
C ILE A 52 4.92 2.14 -10.41
N ARG A 53 5.46 1.66 -9.29
CA ARG A 53 4.75 0.83 -8.31
C ARG A 53 4.81 1.52 -6.96
N ILE A 54 3.65 1.67 -6.33
CA ILE A 54 3.49 2.23 -4.99
C ILE A 54 2.98 1.10 -4.10
N VAL A 55 3.63 0.93 -2.95
CA VAL A 55 3.17 0.02 -1.90
C VAL A 55 2.75 0.89 -0.72
N PHE A 56 1.53 0.67 -0.23
CA PHE A 56 1.02 1.27 0.99
C PHE A 56 1.01 0.20 2.07
N ASP A 57 1.86 0.40 3.09
CA ASP A 57 2.10 -0.57 4.16
C ASP A 57 1.90 0.06 5.54
N SER A 58 0.79 -0.19 6.26
CA SER A 58 -0.41 -0.92 5.85
C SER A 58 -1.68 -0.08 6.01
N VAL A 59 -2.74 -0.46 5.31
CA VAL A 59 -4.08 0.12 5.49
C VAL A 59 -4.60 -0.15 6.91
N SER A 60 -4.21 -1.28 7.51
CA SER A 60 -4.56 -1.62 8.90
C SER A 60 -4.07 -0.57 9.88
N THR A 61 -2.84 -0.08 9.71
CA THR A 61 -2.30 0.97 10.56
C THR A 61 -3.13 2.24 10.46
N LEU A 62 -3.58 2.65 9.27
CA LEU A 62 -4.44 3.84 9.13
C LEU A 62 -5.80 3.68 9.81
N LEU A 63 -6.41 2.49 9.74
CA LEU A 63 -7.69 2.21 10.42
C LEU A 63 -7.58 2.31 11.95
N MET A 64 -6.40 2.00 12.53
CA MET A 64 -6.19 2.16 13.96
C MET A 64 -6.23 3.63 14.42
N TYR A 65 -5.88 4.57 13.53
CA TYR A 65 -5.80 6.00 13.86
C TYR A 65 -6.89 6.86 13.18
N SER A 66 -7.70 6.29 12.28
CA SER A 66 -8.71 7.01 11.50
C SER A 66 -9.97 6.18 11.29
N ASN A 67 -11.11 6.84 11.08
CA ASN A 67 -12.36 6.13 10.78
C ASN A 67 -12.45 5.71 9.31
N LEU A 68 -13.23 4.65 9.06
CA LEU A 68 -13.45 4.09 7.72
C LEU A 68 -13.85 5.14 6.68
N LYS A 69 -14.75 6.07 7.03
CA LYS A 69 -15.27 7.06 6.07
C LYS A 69 -14.18 8.00 5.57
N THR A 70 -13.33 8.49 6.47
CA THR A 70 -12.18 9.32 6.14
C THR A 70 -11.17 8.54 5.31
N LEU A 71 -10.85 7.31 5.74
CA LEU A 71 -9.90 6.46 5.04
C LEU A 71 -10.36 6.06 3.64
N TYR A 72 -11.64 5.72 3.48
CA TYR A 72 -12.24 5.39 2.19
C TYR A 72 -12.10 6.56 1.21
N LYS A 73 -12.39 7.79 1.65
CA LYS A 73 -12.23 8.98 0.80
C LYS A 73 -10.77 9.19 0.38
N PHE A 74 -9.84 9.06 1.32
CA PHE A 74 -8.42 9.18 1.03
C PHE A 74 -7.96 8.12 0.03
N LEU A 75 -8.26 6.84 0.28
CA LEU A 75 -7.87 5.75 -0.60
C LEU A 75 -8.53 5.86 -1.98
N HIS A 76 -9.77 6.36 -2.05
CA HIS A 76 -10.45 6.63 -3.32
C HIS A 76 -9.73 7.71 -4.16
N VAL A 77 -9.27 8.79 -3.52
CA VAL A 77 -8.47 9.83 -4.19
C VAL A 77 -7.11 9.26 -4.61
N LEU A 78 -6.48 8.48 -3.73
CA LEU A 78 -5.18 7.86 -3.99
C LEU A 78 -5.25 6.91 -5.19
N THR A 79 -6.20 5.96 -5.21
CA THR A 79 -6.33 4.99 -6.31
C THR A 79 -6.57 5.68 -7.65
N ASN A 80 -7.42 6.71 -7.70
CA ASN A 80 -7.66 7.50 -8.90
C ASN A 80 -6.39 8.26 -9.37
N THR A 81 -5.62 8.81 -8.43
CA THR A 81 -4.37 9.53 -8.74
C THR A 81 -3.30 8.59 -9.28
N VAL A 82 -3.12 7.42 -8.67
CA VAL A 82 -2.18 6.41 -9.15
C VAL A 82 -2.59 5.95 -10.56
N LYS A 83 -3.88 5.69 -10.77
CA LYS A 83 -4.42 5.29 -12.08
C LYS A 83 -4.17 6.34 -13.16
N SER A 84 -4.39 7.63 -12.86
CA SER A 84 -4.16 8.72 -13.83
C SER A 84 -2.69 8.89 -14.21
N ARG A 85 -1.76 8.41 -13.36
CA ARG A 85 -0.31 8.40 -13.62
C ARG A 85 0.20 7.09 -14.23
N ASN A 86 -0.69 6.19 -14.66
CA ASN A 86 -0.33 4.87 -15.21
C ASN A 86 0.61 4.06 -14.28
N ALA A 87 0.37 4.19 -12.97
CA ALA A 87 1.10 3.51 -11.93
C ALA A 87 0.26 2.37 -11.33
N VAL A 88 0.90 1.52 -10.53
CA VAL A 88 0.26 0.41 -9.81
C VAL A 88 0.30 0.71 -8.31
N LEU A 89 -0.81 0.49 -7.61
CA LEU A 89 -0.90 0.59 -6.15
C LEU A 89 -1.14 -0.80 -5.55
N LEU A 90 -0.27 -1.21 -4.64
CA LEU A 90 -0.46 -2.36 -3.76
C LEU A 90 -0.80 -1.84 -2.37
N LEU A 91 -1.95 -2.26 -1.83
CA LEU A 91 -2.37 -1.97 -0.47
C LEU A 91 -2.21 -3.25 0.36
N THR A 92 -1.44 -3.20 1.44
CA THR A 92 -1.38 -4.32 2.40
C THR A 92 -2.40 -4.08 3.52
N MET A 93 -2.98 -5.17 4.02
CA MET A 93 -3.94 -5.13 5.12
C MET A 93 -3.87 -6.46 5.87
N GLU A 94 -3.89 -6.37 7.19
CA GLU A 94 -3.93 -7.53 8.08
C GLU A 94 -5.38 -8.05 8.22
N GLU A 95 -5.55 -9.37 8.04
CA GLU A 95 -6.83 -10.04 8.21
C GLU A 95 -7.14 -10.26 9.71
N GLY A 96 -8.42 -10.23 10.08
CA GLY A 96 -8.88 -10.53 11.45
C GLY A 96 -8.81 -9.37 12.45
N VAL A 97 -8.22 -8.23 12.07
CA VAL A 97 -8.11 -7.04 12.95
C VAL A 97 -9.28 -6.07 12.81
N HIS A 98 -9.94 -6.04 11.65
CA HIS A 98 -11.01 -5.08 11.32
C HIS A 98 -12.34 -5.79 11.05
N ASP A 99 -13.45 -5.06 11.18
CA ASP A 99 -14.77 -5.59 10.87
C ASP A 99 -14.87 -5.94 9.37
N LYS A 100 -15.49 -7.09 9.07
CA LYS A 100 -15.73 -7.60 7.71
C LYS A 100 -16.41 -6.57 6.81
N ILE A 101 -17.31 -5.74 7.34
CA ILE A 101 -18.00 -4.70 6.58
C ILE A 101 -17.01 -3.60 6.15
N GLU A 102 -16.12 -3.19 7.04
CA GLU A 102 -15.08 -2.18 6.76
C GLU A 102 -14.10 -2.69 5.71
N ILE A 103 -13.61 -3.93 5.90
CA ILE A 103 -12.74 -4.64 4.96
C ILE A 103 -13.39 -4.70 3.58
N SER A 104 -14.63 -5.20 3.50
CA SER A 104 -15.33 -5.35 2.22
C SER A 104 -15.50 -4.01 1.49
N SER A 105 -15.63 -2.91 2.24
CA SER A 105 -15.81 -1.57 1.68
C SER A 105 -14.52 -1.04 1.07
N LEU A 106 -13.39 -1.24 1.74
CA LEU A 106 -12.07 -0.87 1.24
C LEU A 106 -11.64 -1.73 0.05
N GLN A 107 -11.94 -3.03 0.08
CA GLN A 107 -11.65 -3.96 -1.01
C GLN A 107 -12.25 -3.50 -2.35
N ARG A 108 -13.44 -2.89 -2.36
CA ARG A 108 -14.10 -2.37 -3.57
C ARG A 108 -13.35 -1.22 -4.27
N LEU A 109 -12.36 -0.61 -3.62
CA LEU A 109 -11.48 0.40 -4.22
C LEU A 109 -10.38 -0.21 -5.11
N SER A 110 -10.14 -1.52 -4.99
CA SER A 110 -9.10 -2.23 -5.74
C SER A 110 -9.68 -2.92 -6.99
N GLN A 111 -8.86 -3.07 -8.03
CA GLN A 111 -9.23 -3.87 -9.22
C GLN A 111 -9.16 -5.37 -8.96
N GLY A 112 -8.44 -5.78 -7.92
CA GLY A 112 -8.39 -7.17 -7.51
C GLY A 112 -7.72 -7.33 -6.15
N LEU A 113 -7.93 -8.50 -5.57
CA LEU A 113 -7.54 -8.85 -4.22
C LEU A 113 -6.65 -10.08 -4.27
N ILE A 114 -5.62 -10.05 -3.43
CA ILE A 114 -4.76 -11.20 -3.15
C ILE A 114 -4.95 -11.50 -1.68
N THR A 115 -5.48 -12.67 -1.37
CA THR A 115 -5.64 -13.15 0.01
C THR A 115 -4.65 -14.28 0.24
N MET A 116 -3.93 -14.23 1.35
CA MET A 116 -2.99 -15.26 1.76
C MET A 116 -3.39 -15.77 3.14
N ALA A 117 -3.79 -17.03 3.23
CA ALA A 117 -4.21 -17.66 4.49
C ALA A 117 -3.92 -19.16 4.43
N GLU A 118 -3.46 -19.73 5.55
CA GLU A 118 -3.31 -21.19 5.72
C GLU A 118 -2.50 -21.91 4.61
N GLY A 119 -1.47 -21.26 4.04
CA GLY A 119 -0.66 -21.81 2.95
C GLY A 119 -1.29 -21.70 1.55
N GLU A 120 -2.49 -21.12 1.45
CA GLU A 120 -3.15 -20.82 0.17
C GLU A 120 -3.00 -19.34 -0.21
N ILE A 121 -2.89 -19.10 -1.51
CA ILE A 121 -3.02 -17.76 -2.10
C ILE A 121 -4.19 -17.74 -3.09
N GLN A 122 -5.10 -16.79 -2.89
CA GLN A 122 -6.26 -16.60 -3.74
C GLN A 122 -6.19 -15.26 -4.45
N PHE A 123 -6.36 -15.30 -5.78
CA PHE A 123 -6.52 -14.10 -6.60
C PHE A 123 -7.99 -13.91 -6.94
N ASN A 124 -8.52 -12.71 -6.69
CA ASN A 124 -9.87 -12.29 -7.08
C ASN A 124 -9.78 -11.00 -7.90
N GLY A 125 -10.63 -10.83 -8.93
CA GLY A 125 -10.68 -9.61 -9.76
C GLY A 125 -9.69 -9.58 -10.95
N PHE A 126 -8.50 -10.17 -10.80
CA PHE A 126 -7.53 -10.33 -11.91
C PHE A 126 -7.76 -11.63 -12.70
N SER A 127 -8.01 -12.71 -11.97
CA SER A 127 -8.44 -14.03 -12.41
C SER A 127 -9.20 -14.66 -11.23
N ARG A 128 -9.92 -15.77 -11.44
CA ARG A 128 -10.49 -16.57 -10.34
C ARG A 128 -9.68 -17.85 -10.20
N LYS A 129 -8.43 -17.72 -9.73
CA LYS A 129 -7.52 -18.84 -9.52
C LYS A 129 -7.02 -18.88 -8.07
N LYS A 130 -6.84 -20.10 -7.59
CA LYS A 130 -6.23 -20.41 -6.30
C LYS A 130 -4.94 -21.18 -6.55
N PHE A 131 -3.92 -20.91 -5.75
CA PHE A 131 -2.65 -21.62 -5.80
C PHE A 131 -2.24 -22.00 -4.38
N GLN A 132 -1.57 -23.12 -4.25
CA GLN A 132 -0.83 -23.43 -3.02
C GLN A 132 0.49 -22.65 -3.06
N TYR A 133 1.02 -22.27 -1.91
CA TYR A 133 2.35 -21.66 -1.89
C TYR A 133 3.25 -22.24 -0.82
N GLU A 134 4.54 -22.25 -1.12
CA GLU A 134 5.60 -22.56 -0.18
C GLU A 134 6.59 -21.40 -0.12
N THR A 135 7.22 -21.21 1.03
CA THR A 135 8.27 -20.20 1.19
C THR A 135 9.62 -20.90 1.15
N GLN A 136 10.42 -20.60 0.13
CA GLN A 136 11.79 -21.12 -0.02
C GLN A 136 12.74 -19.95 -0.30
N ASP A 137 13.84 -19.86 0.45
CA ASP A 137 14.88 -18.84 0.24
C ASP A 137 14.33 -17.40 0.12
N ASN A 138 13.42 -17.03 1.02
CA ASN A 138 12.75 -15.72 1.04
C ASN A 138 11.92 -15.41 -0.23
N ARG A 139 11.50 -16.46 -0.96
CA ARG A 139 10.61 -16.40 -2.11
C ARG A 139 9.33 -17.17 -1.82
N ILE A 140 8.22 -16.64 -2.30
CA ILE A 140 6.94 -17.34 -2.35
C ILE A 140 6.89 -18.10 -3.67
N ILE A 141 6.90 -19.43 -3.61
CA ILE A 141 6.77 -20.31 -4.76
C ILE A 141 5.30 -20.70 -4.88
N LEU A 142 4.66 -20.30 -5.98
CA LEU A 142 3.27 -20.65 -6.26
C LEU A 142 3.23 -21.97 -7.01
N ASN A 143 2.60 -22.97 -6.39
CA ASN A 143 2.35 -24.28 -6.96
C ASN A 143 0.90 -24.32 -7.44
N GLY A 144 0.70 -24.51 -8.74
CA GLY A 144 -0.62 -24.78 -9.32
C GLY A 144 -0.47 -25.52 -10.65
N ASP A 145 -1.56 -26.15 -11.07
CA ASP A 145 -1.68 -26.79 -12.39
C ASP A 145 -1.61 -25.79 -13.55
#